data_AF-A0A4W4HP27-F1
#
_entry.id   AF-A0A4W4HP27-F1
#
_cell.length_a   1.000
_cell.length_b   1.000
_cell.length_c   1.000
_cell.angle_alpha   90.00
_cell.angle_beta   90.00
_cell.angle_gamma   90.00
#
_symmetry.space_group_name_H-M   'P 1'
#
loop_
_entity.id
_entity.type
_entity.pdbx_description
1 polymer ?
#
loop_
_entity_poly.entity_id
_entity_poly.type
_entity_poly.pdbx_seq_one_letter_code
_entity_poly.pdbx_strand_id
1 'polypeptide(L)'
;MGQCVTKCKNPTSSLGSKSGEKDSGKSHAKKGGGGGGAGSGHKEDSKFPADVNGTKSPEVTVETSVAPVLLGEVRREEPEPEGEGLSIARIEEMFLLYKDEHEDAILEEGMEKFCNDLHVDPAEFKVLVLAWKFQAATMCKFTRKEFVEGCKAIQADSLRGICLRFSALMEESRGEESFKDLYRFTFQFGLDADEGQRSLQRAIAIALWRLVFTLDTPPVLERWLDFLSENPCGVRGISRDTWNMFLNFTQSIGPDLSNYSEDEAWPSLFDSFVEWETERRRRERAEQEERRRREEEQEEAGLEHQEAETEPTTDCMEASAWGGL
;
A
#
# COMPACT_ATOMS: atom_id res chain seq x y z
N MET A 1 -27.10 -12.01 13.89
CA MET A 1 -27.81 -10.73 13.71
C MET A 1 -26.80 -9.75 13.14
N GLY A 2 -27.01 -9.25 11.93
CA GLY A 2 -26.03 -8.40 11.24
C GLY A 2 -26.29 -6.91 11.44
N GLN A 3 -25.21 -6.13 11.40
CA GLN A 3 -25.22 -4.67 11.23
C GLN A 3 -24.09 -4.38 10.20
N CYS A 4 -24.41 -4.04 8.95
CA CYS A 4 -24.90 -2.75 8.45
C CYS A 4 -23.75 -1.86 7.98
N VAL A 5 -23.43 -2.01 6.68
CA VAL A 5 -22.45 -1.21 5.94
C VAL A 5 -22.94 0.23 5.79
N THR A 6 -22.16 1.22 6.23
CA THR A 6 -22.47 2.64 6.02
C THR A 6 -21.83 3.16 4.73
N LYS A 7 -22.68 3.32 3.72
CA LYS A 7 -22.36 3.78 2.35
C LYS A 7 -22.04 5.28 2.33
N CYS A 8 -20.79 5.66 2.05
CA CYS A 8 -20.42 7.04 1.77
C CYS A 8 -21.07 7.51 0.46
N LYS A 9 -21.58 8.74 0.45
CA LYS A 9 -22.35 9.30 -0.68
C LYS A 9 -21.92 10.76 -0.86
N ASN A 10 -21.15 11.06 -1.90
CA ASN A 10 -20.71 12.43 -2.20
C ASN A 10 -21.90 13.29 -2.65
N PRO A 11 -22.13 14.48 -2.08
CA PRO A 11 -23.12 15.42 -2.58
C PRO A 11 -22.53 16.29 -3.70
N THR A 12 -23.17 16.27 -4.87
CA THR A 12 -22.85 17.17 -5.98
C THR A 12 -23.27 18.61 -5.65
N SER A 13 -22.37 19.58 -5.82
CA SER A 13 -22.68 21.01 -5.68
C SER A 13 -22.87 21.68 -7.05
N SER A 14 -23.89 22.52 -7.14
CA SER A 14 -24.46 23.04 -8.40
C SER A 14 -23.72 24.22 -9.03
N LEU A 15 -23.77 24.27 -10.36
CA LEU A 15 -23.40 25.40 -11.21
C LEU A 15 -23.99 26.75 -10.74
N GLY A 16 -23.19 27.81 -10.81
CA GLY A 16 -23.63 29.20 -10.58
C GLY A 16 -22.86 30.18 -11.46
N SER A 17 -23.41 30.51 -12.64
CA SER A 17 -22.80 31.44 -13.60
C SER A 17 -23.09 32.91 -13.24
N LYS A 18 -22.08 33.78 -13.30
CA LYS A 18 -22.31 35.22 -13.53
C LYS A 18 -21.12 35.91 -14.21
N SER A 19 -21.35 36.40 -15.42
CA SER A 19 -20.38 37.17 -16.22
C SER A 19 -20.21 38.62 -15.73
N GLY A 20 -19.06 39.22 -16.05
CA GLY A 20 -18.81 40.66 -15.96
C GLY A 20 -17.66 41.11 -16.88
N GLU A 21 -18.01 41.85 -17.94
CA GLU A 21 -17.12 42.78 -18.66
C GLU A 21 -16.52 43.83 -17.67
N LYS A 22 -15.42 44.58 -17.85
CA LYS A 22 -14.61 45.08 -19.00
C LYS A 22 -13.29 45.72 -18.45
N ASP A 23 -12.33 46.35 -19.15
CA ASP A 23 -12.08 46.73 -20.56
C ASP A 23 -10.54 46.83 -20.83
N SER A 24 -10.16 47.04 -22.10
CA SER A 24 -8.93 47.61 -22.71
C SER A 24 -7.59 47.86 -21.96
N GLY A 25 -6.52 47.36 -22.59
CA GLY A 25 -5.13 47.88 -22.55
C GLY A 25 -4.38 47.52 -23.84
N LYS A 26 -3.70 48.47 -24.50
CA LYS A 26 -3.37 48.41 -25.95
C LYS A 26 -1.87 48.54 -26.27
N SER A 27 -1.43 47.81 -27.33
CA SER A 27 -0.19 47.99 -28.15
C SER A 27 1.17 47.79 -27.46
N HIS A 28 2.14 47.08 -28.07
CA HIS A 28 2.78 47.48 -29.33
C HIS A 28 3.39 46.32 -30.16
N ALA A 29 3.68 46.57 -31.44
CA ALA A 29 4.26 45.60 -32.37
C ALA A 29 5.51 46.13 -33.11
N LYS A 30 6.47 45.23 -33.39
CA LYS A 30 7.47 45.21 -34.50
C LYS A 30 8.24 43.87 -34.37
N LYS A 31 8.40 42.97 -35.36
CA LYS A 31 8.62 42.99 -36.82
C LYS A 31 10.10 42.81 -37.21
N GLY A 32 10.40 41.69 -37.85
CA GLY A 32 11.67 41.32 -38.50
C GLY A 32 12.04 39.85 -38.23
N GLY A 33 12.46 39.00 -39.19
CA GLY A 33 12.44 39.15 -40.65
C GLY A 33 13.57 38.40 -41.38
N GLY A 34 13.23 37.35 -42.15
CA GLY A 34 13.99 36.89 -43.33
C GLY A 34 14.96 35.71 -43.17
N GLY A 35 15.09 34.91 -44.25
CA GLY A 35 16.34 34.17 -44.56
C GLY A 35 16.21 32.67 -44.88
N GLY A 36 15.90 32.32 -46.14
CA GLY A 36 15.78 30.94 -46.63
C GLY A 36 17.08 30.24 -47.10
N GLY A 37 16.91 29.08 -47.75
CA GLY A 37 17.96 28.20 -48.32
C GLY A 37 17.76 26.74 -47.86
N ALA A 38 17.19 25.78 -48.59
CA ALA A 38 17.33 25.29 -49.98
C ALA A 38 18.45 24.24 -50.18
N GLY A 39 18.08 23.06 -50.75
CA GLY A 39 19.01 22.21 -51.52
C GLY A 39 19.00 20.70 -51.25
N SER A 40 18.42 19.92 -52.18
CA SER A 40 18.75 18.53 -52.61
C SER A 40 18.90 17.38 -51.58
N GLY A 41 18.52 16.12 -51.83
CA GLY A 41 17.93 15.48 -53.01
C GLY A 41 18.78 14.31 -53.54
N HIS A 42 18.26 13.08 -53.46
CA HIS A 42 18.44 12.03 -54.46
C HIS A 42 17.41 10.89 -54.31
N LYS A 43 17.27 10.11 -55.37
CA LYS A 43 16.25 9.08 -55.63
C LYS A 43 16.87 8.07 -56.60
N GLU A 44 16.77 6.77 -56.31
CA GLU A 44 16.78 5.62 -57.24
C GLU A 44 16.73 4.36 -56.32
N ASP A 45 15.79 3.41 -56.39
CA ASP A 45 15.24 2.58 -57.48
C ASP A 45 16.05 1.31 -57.84
N SER A 46 15.29 0.22 -58.01
CA SER A 46 15.57 -0.97 -58.84
C SER A 46 16.45 -2.16 -58.34
N LYS A 47 15.72 -3.26 -58.04
CA LYS A 47 15.59 -4.46 -58.92
C LYS A 47 16.31 -5.79 -58.57
N PHE A 48 15.47 -6.83 -58.38
CA PHE A 48 15.75 -8.28 -58.40
C PHE A 48 16.27 -8.78 -59.78
N PRO A 49 16.98 -9.94 -59.86
CA PRO A 49 16.27 -11.21 -60.12
C PRO A 49 16.83 -12.45 -59.36
N ALA A 50 16.07 -13.54 -59.41
CA ALA A 50 16.46 -14.90 -58.98
C ALA A 50 17.21 -15.65 -60.09
N ASP A 51 17.79 -16.85 -59.80
CA ASP A 51 17.33 -18.12 -60.41
C ASP A 51 18.15 -19.41 -60.07
N VAL A 52 17.40 -20.51 -59.88
CA VAL A 52 17.59 -21.89 -60.45
C VAL A 52 18.59 -22.95 -59.85
N ASN A 53 18.12 -24.21 -59.96
CA ASN A 53 18.71 -25.56 -59.70
C ASN A 53 18.87 -26.00 -58.22
N GLY A 54 18.46 -27.20 -57.78
CA GLY A 54 17.76 -28.35 -58.40
C GLY A 54 18.62 -29.61 -58.59
N THR A 55 18.17 -30.79 -58.11
CA THR A 55 18.39 -32.19 -58.65
C THR A 55 18.44 -33.32 -57.59
N LYS A 56 17.38 -34.17 -57.58
CA LYS A 56 17.28 -35.65 -57.32
C LYS A 56 17.55 -36.34 -55.96
N SER A 57 16.63 -37.26 -55.67
CA SER A 57 16.62 -38.37 -54.67
C SER A 57 17.45 -39.60 -55.11
N PRO A 58 17.55 -40.69 -54.29
CA PRO A 58 16.50 -41.74 -54.28
C PRO A 58 16.20 -42.42 -52.91
N GLU A 59 15.16 -43.27 -52.92
CA GLU A 59 14.60 -44.09 -51.83
C GLU A 59 15.52 -45.20 -51.28
N VAL A 60 15.19 -45.67 -50.06
CA VAL A 60 15.03 -47.12 -49.76
C VAL A 60 13.80 -47.32 -48.86
N THR A 61 12.96 -48.29 -49.20
CA THR A 61 11.75 -48.72 -48.48
C THR A 61 11.95 -50.05 -47.75
N VAL A 62 11.30 -50.24 -46.60
CA VAL A 62 10.94 -51.57 -46.05
C VAL A 62 9.58 -51.47 -45.34
N GLU A 63 8.56 -52.17 -45.85
CA GLU A 63 7.32 -52.44 -45.14
C GLU A 63 7.40 -53.78 -44.37
N THR A 64 6.58 -53.93 -43.32
CA THR A 64 5.90 -55.20 -43.01
C THR A 64 4.62 -54.92 -42.23
N SER A 65 3.49 -55.41 -42.72
CA SER A 65 2.15 -55.26 -42.13
C SER A 65 1.75 -56.43 -41.22
N VAL A 66 0.98 -56.16 -40.16
CA VAL A 66 -0.10 -57.04 -39.64
C VAL A 66 -1.24 -56.16 -39.09
N ALA A 67 -2.49 -56.58 -39.26
CA ALA A 67 -3.71 -55.81 -38.93
C ALA A 67 -4.42 -56.35 -37.64
N PRO A 68 -5.69 -56.02 -37.30
CA PRO A 68 -5.98 -55.22 -36.11
C PRO A 68 -6.83 -55.92 -35.03
N VAL A 69 -6.91 -55.33 -33.83
CA VAL A 69 -7.88 -55.70 -32.77
C VAL A 69 -8.48 -54.44 -32.13
N LEU A 70 -9.81 -54.39 -32.04
CA LEU A 70 -10.58 -53.33 -31.37
C LEU A 70 -10.81 -53.69 -29.89
N LEU A 71 -10.58 -52.76 -28.95
CA LEU A 71 -11.27 -52.75 -27.66
C LEU A 71 -11.03 -51.46 -26.84
N GLY A 72 -12.14 -50.84 -26.41
CA GLY A 72 -12.19 -50.01 -25.20
C GLY A 72 -11.71 -48.56 -25.30
N GLU A 73 -12.62 -47.62 -25.61
CA GLU A 73 -12.44 -46.23 -25.21
C GLU A 73 -12.45 -46.11 -23.68
N VAL A 74 -11.29 -45.90 -23.07
CA VAL A 74 -11.20 -45.13 -21.82
C VAL A 74 -10.70 -43.75 -22.23
N ARG A 75 -11.63 -42.79 -22.28
CA ARG A 75 -11.32 -41.39 -22.57
C ARG A 75 -10.50 -40.82 -21.40
N ARG A 76 -9.18 -40.99 -21.49
CA ARG A 76 -8.23 -40.22 -20.68
C ARG A 76 -8.42 -38.76 -21.06
N GLU A 77 -8.71 -37.92 -20.07
CA GLU A 77 -8.46 -36.49 -20.24
C GLU A 77 -6.94 -36.34 -20.26
N GLU A 78 -6.40 -36.21 -21.48
CA GLU A 78 -5.03 -35.77 -21.67
C GLU A 78 -4.92 -34.37 -21.06
N PRO A 79 -3.91 -34.08 -20.22
CA PRO A 79 -3.64 -32.71 -19.84
C PRO A 79 -3.25 -31.94 -21.11
N GLU A 80 -4.00 -30.88 -21.42
CA GLU A 80 -3.66 -29.94 -22.48
C GLU A 80 -2.17 -29.54 -22.37
N PRO A 81 -1.43 -29.42 -23.48
CA PRO A 81 -0.01 -29.13 -23.42
C PRO A 81 0.19 -27.75 -22.79
N GLU A 82 0.64 -27.72 -21.54
CA GLU A 82 1.10 -26.51 -20.86
C GLU A 82 2.26 -25.94 -21.69
N GLY A 83 1.94 -24.98 -22.57
CA GLY A 83 2.94 -24.34 -23.42
C GLY A 83 4.06 -23.77 -22.55
N GLU A 84 5.28 -24.24 -22.77
CA GLU A 84 6.48 -23.90 -22.00
C GLU A 84 6.90 -22.44 -22.23
N GLY A 85 6.12 -21.50 -21.68
CA GLY A 85 6.37 -20.07 -21.82
C GLY A 85 5.23 -19.20 -21.29
N LEU A 86 5.55 -17.95 -21.02
CA LEU A 86 4.58 -16.91 -20.68
C LEU A 86 3.70 -16.61 -21.91
N SER A 87 2.40 -16.87 -21.81
CA SER A 87 1.43 -16.59 -22.87
C SER A 87 0.75 -15.25 -22.65
N ILE A 88 1.01 -14.29 -23.54
CA ILE A 88 0.32 -12.99 -23.53
C ILE A 88 -1.19 -13.19 -23.73
N ALA A 89 -1.61 -14.19 -24.51
CA ALA A 89 -3.03 -14.51 -24.70
C ALA A 89 -3.71 -14.93 -23.38
N ARG A 90 -3.05 -15.75 -22.54
CA ARG A 90 -3.58 -16.11 -21.21
C ARG A 90 -3.69 -14.91 -20.27
N ILE A 91 -2.75 -13.96 -20.34
CA ILE A 91 -2.81 -12.70 -19.57
C ILE A 91 -4.02 -11.85 -20.02
N GLU A 92 -4.23 -11.71 -21.33
CA GLU A 92 -5.35 -10.94 -21.89
C GLU A 92 -6.71 -11.60 -21.58
N GLU A 93 -6.80 -12.93 -21.68
CA GLU A 93 -7.99 -13.70 -21.26
C GLU A 93 -8.27 -13.52 -19.77
N MET A 94 -7.25 -13.61 -18.92
CA MET A 94 -7.36 -13.36 -17.48
C MET A 94 -7.81 -11.92 -17.18
N PHE A 95 -7.28 -10.92 -17.87
CA PHE A 95 -7.72 -9.52 -17.73
C PHE A 95 -9.23 -9.36 -18.03
N LEU A 96 -9.73 -10.02 -19.08
CA LEU A 96 -11.15 -9.96 -19.45
C LEU A 96 -12.10 -10.57 -18.41
N LEU A 97 -11.61 -11.40 -17.46
CA LEU A 97 -12.41 -11.95 -16.35
C LEU A 97 -12.66 -10.97 -15.19
N TYR A 98 -11.99 -9.80 -15.22
CA TYR A 98 -12.05 -8.77 -14.18
C TYR A 98 -12.24 -7.34 -14.74
N LYS A 99 -12.08 -7.16 -16.06
CA LYS A 99 -12.31 -5.89 -16.74
C LYS A 99 -13.75 -5.41 -16.54
N ASP A 100 -13.90 -4.12 -16.28
CA ASP A 100 -15.19 -3.41 -16.23
C ASP A 100 -15.97 -3.50 -17.57
N GLU A 101 -17.28 -3.32 -17.54
CA GLU A 101 -18.13 -3.34 -18.74
C GLU A 101 -17.94 -2.10 -19.64
N HIS A 102 -17.51 -0.96 -19.08
CA HIS A 102 -17.49 0.34 -19.74
C HIS A 102 -16.08 0.90 -19.97
N GLU A 103 -15.13 0.66 -19.07
CA GLU A 103 -13.73 1.07 -19.17
C GLU A 103 -12.79 -0.07 -19.60
N ASP A 104 -11.63 0.26 -20.20
CA ASP A 104 -10.57 -0.72 -20.49
C ASP A 104 -9.61 -0.91 -19.28
N ALA A 105 -10.22 -1.13 -18.12
CA ALA A 105 -9.56 -1.30 -16.84
C ALA A 105 -10.33 -2.30 -15.97
N ILE A 106 -9.63 -2.87 -14.99
CA ILE A 106 -10.21 -3.48 -13.80
C ILE A 106 -10.47 -2.34 -12.82
N LEU A 107 -11.73 -2.15 -12.41
CA LEU A 107 -12.17 -1.16 -11.41
C LEU A 107 -12.50 -1.85 -10.07
N GLU A 108 -13.26 -1.23 -9.18
CA GLU A 108 -13.44 -1.69 -7.80
C GLU A 108 -14.04 -3.11 -7.68
N GLU A 109 -15.10 -3.43 -8.42
CA GLU A 109 -15.74 -4.76 -8.40
C GLU A 109 -14.84 -5.84 -9.01
N GLY A 110 -14.12 -5.49 -10.08
CA GLY A 110 -13.14 -6.35 -10.72
C GLY A 110 -11.94 -6.64 -9.82
N MET A 111 -11.48 -5.62 -9.09
CA MET A 111 -10.38 -5.72 -8.12
C MET A 111 -10.77 -6.57 -6.92
N GLU A 112 -11.98 -6.40 -6.38
CA GLU A 112 -12.50 -7.24 -5.29
C GLU A 112 -12.54 -8.71 -5.72
N LYS A 113 -13.13 -8.99 -6.90
CA LYS A 113 -13.17 -10.34 -7.47
C LYS A 113 -11.76 -10.92 -7.70
N PHE A 114 -10.82 -10.12 -8.19
CA PHE A 114 -9.43 -10.53 -8.42
C PHE A 114 -8.70 -10.89 -7.11
N CYS A 115 -8.85 -10.07 -6.06
CA CYS A 115 -8.27 -10.37 -4.75
C CYS A 115 -8.90 -11.61 -4.10
N ASN A 116 -10.22 -11.78 -4.23
CA ASN A 116 -10.95 -12.97 -3.78
C ASN A 116 -10.46 -14.26 -4.47
N ASP A 117 -10.29 -14.22 -5.80
CA ASP A 117 -9.79 -15.33 -6.61
C ASP A 117 -8.29 -15.66 -6.33
N LEU A 118 -7.52 -14.67 -5.86
CA LEU A 118 -6.14 -14.85 -5.37
C LEU A 118 -6.05 -15.26 -3.89
N HIS A 119 -7.18 -15.26 -3.16
CA HIS A 119 -7.28 -15.49 -1.72
C HIS A 119 -6.42 -14.54 -0.87
N VAL A 120 -6.43 -13.24 -1.21
CA VAL A 120 -5.78 -12.16 -0.45
C VAL A 120 -6.80 -11.09 -0.07
N ASP A 121 -6.60 -10.43 1.07
CA ASP A 121 -7.41 -9.26 1.42
C ASP A 121 -6.98 -8.06 0.55
N PRO A 122 -7.90 -7.27 -0.04
CA PRO A 122 -7.56 -6.12 -0.88
C PRO A 122 -6.68 -5.07 -0.19
N ALA A 123 -6.69 -5.00 1.14
CA ALA A 123 -5.86 -4.10 1.94
C ALA A 123 -4.59 -4.79 2.49
N GLU A 124 -4.26 -6.03 2.08
CA GLU A 124 -3.03 -6.72 2.50
C GLU A 124 -1.77 -6.16 1.80
N PHE A 125 -0.63 -6.16 2.50
CA PHE A 125 0.65 -5.67 1.97
C PHE A 125 1.08 -6.37 0.66
N LYS A 126 0.69 -7.64 0.45
CA LYS A 126 0.90 -8.36 -0.82
C LYS A 126 0.23 -7.67 -2.02
N VAL A 127 -0.95 -7.08 -1.82
CA VAL A 127 -1.70 -6.37 -2.87
C VAL A 127 -1.03 -5.03 -3.19
N LEU A 128 -0.53 -4.30 -2.17
CA LEU A 128 0.29 -3.11 -2.38
C LEU A 128 1.56 -3.42 -3.19
N VAL A 129 2.26 -4.51 -2.85
CA VAL A 129 3.46 -4.95 -3.59
C VAL A 129 3.11 -5.41 -5.01
N LEU A 130 1.97 -6.08 -5.22
CA LEU A 130 1.50 -6.43 -6.57
C LEU A 130 1.21 -5.18 -7.41
N ALA A 131 0.53 -4.18 -6.83
CA ALA A 131 0.27 -2.89 -7.47
C ALA A 131 1.57 -2.13 -7.81
N TRP A 132 2.58 -2.20 -6.93
CA TRP A 132 3.93 -1.68 -7.21
C TRP A 132 4.60 -2.38 -8.39
N LYS A 133 4.58 -3.72 -8.46
CA LYS A 133 5.12 -4.45 -9.62
C LYS A 133 4.35 -4.15 -10.92
N PHE A 134 3.05 -3.86 -10.82
CA PHE A 134 2.19 -3.50 -11.94
C PHE A 134 2.30 -2.01 -12.31
N GLN A 135 3.03 -1.22 -11.51
CA GLN A 135 3.22 0.23 -11.66
C GLN A 135 1.88 1.00 -11.73
N ALA A 136 0.90 0.57 -10.93
CA ALA A 136 -0.45 1.11 -10.94
C ALA A 136 -0.48 2.58 -10.52
N ALA A 137 -1.09 3.42 -11.36
CA ALA A 137 -1.19 4.86 -11.11
C ALA A 137 -2.19 5.23 -10.01
N THR A 138 -3.19 4.38 -9.74
CA THR A 138 -4.36 4.72 -8.91
C THR A 138 -4.84 3.52 -8.10
N MET A 139 -5.22 3.74 -6.83
CA MET A 139 -5.87 2.71 -6.01
C MET A 139 -7.15 2.18 -6.67
N CYS A 140 -7.46 0.90 -6.40
CA CYS A 140 -8.63 0.19 -6.93
C CYS A 140 -8.74 0.14 -8.46
N LYS A 141 -7.66 0.43 -9.21
CA LYS A 141 -7.65 0.43 -10.68
C LYS A 141 -6.40 -0.25 -11.24
N PHE A 142 -6.60 -1.14 -12.21
CA PHE A 142 -5.55 -1.57 -13.14
C PHE A 142 -6.05 -1.36 -14.57
N THR A 143 -5.42 -0.47 -15.34
CA THR A 143 -5.60 -0.42 -16.79
C THR A 143 -5.10 -1.71 -17.44
N ARG A 144 -5.59 -2.04 -18.65
CA ARG A 144 -5.07 -3.19 -19.43
C ARG A 144 -3.54 -3.20 -19.50
N LYS A 145 -2.92 -2.03 -19.71
CA LYS A 145 -1.47 -1.90 -19.83
C LYS A 145 -0.75 -2.26 -18.52
N GLU A 146 -1.19 -1.72 -17.39
CA GLU A 146 -0.58 -2.01 -16.07
C GLU A 146 -0.73 -3.49 -15.72
N PHE A 147 -1.90 -4.08 -15.97
CA PHE A 147 -2.14 -5.50 -15.73
C PHE A 147 -1.27 -6.40 -16.62
N VAL A 148 -1.22 -6.13 -17.94
CA VAL A 148 -0.50 -6.95 -18.90
C VAL A 148 1.01 -6.84 -18.72
N GLU A 149 1.56 -5.62 -18.58
CA GLU A 149 2.99 -5.43 -18.34
C GLU A 149 3.41 -5.87 -16.94
N GLY A 150 2.55 -5.70 -15.93
CA GLY A 150 2.75 -6.21 -14.57
C GLY A 150 2.86 -7.73 -14.53
N CYS A 151 1.91 -8.44 -15.17
CA CYS A 151 1.93 -9.90 -15.32
C CYS A 151 3.21 -10.39 -16.03
N LYS A 152 3.64 -9.70 -17.11
CA LYS A 152 4.93 -9.98 -17.76
C LYS A 152 6.13 -9.78 -16.83
N ALA A 153 6.15 -8.66 -16.09
CA ALA A 153 7.24 -8.31 -15.19
C ALA A 153 7.41 -9.32 -14.04
N ILE A 154 6.30 -9.80 -13.48
CA ILE A 154 6.34 -10.86 -12.46
C ILE A 154 6.45 -12.28 -13.06
N GLN A 155 6.43 -12.42 -14.39
CA GLN A 155 6.46 -13.71 -15.10
C GLN A 155 5.30 -14.66 -14.71
N ALA A 156 4.07 -14.14 -14.68
CA ALA A 156 2.87 -14.92 -14.41
C ALA A 156 1.78 -14.63 -15.44
N ASP A 157 1.08 -15.67 -15.90
CA ASP A 157 -0.03 -15.59 -16.85
C ASP A 157 -1.28 -16.35 -16.39
N SER A 158 -1.36 -16.62 -15.09
CA SER A 158 -2.50 -17.23 -14.41
C SER A 158 -2.52 -16.84 -12.94
N LEU A 159 -3.68 -16.92 -12.28
CA LEU A 159 -3.83 -16.68 -10.84
C LEU A 159 -2.85 -17.52 -10.00
N ARG A 160 -2.72 -18.81 -10.33
CA ARG A 160 -1.75 -19.72 -9.68
C ARG A 160 -0.31 -19.23 -9.86
N GLY A 161 0.02 -18.74 -11.05
CA GLY A 161 1.30 -18.10 -11.33
C GLY A 161 1.54 -16.89 -10.42
N ILE A 162 0.57 -15.99 -10.30
CA ILE A 162 0.65 -14.80 -9.44
C ILE A 162 0.87 -15.20 -7.98
N CYS A 163 0.06 -16.14 -7.46
CA CYS A 163 0.18 -16.63 -6.08
C CYS A 163 1.56 -17.23 -5.77
N LEU A 164 2.15 -17.98 -6.71
CA LEU A 164 3.50 -18.54 -6.57
C LEU A 164 4.60 -17.46 -6.51
N ARG A 165 4.35 -16.25 -7.02
CA ARG A 165 5.33 -15.15 -7.03
C ARG A 165 5.30 -14.32 -5.75
N PHE A 166 4.21 -14.30 -4.98
CA PHE A 166 4.12 -13.50 -3.74
C PHE A 166 5.32 -13.68 -2.81
N SER A 167 5.78 -14.91 -2.55
CA SER A 167 6.93 -15.13 -1.66
C SER A 167 8.22 -14.46 -2.16
N ALA A 168 8.46 -14.44 -3.47
CA ALA A 168 9.63 -13.80 -4.05
C ALA A 168 9.50 -12.27 -4.07
N LEU A 169 8.29 -11.75 -4.32
CA LEU A 169 8.01 -10.31 -4.32
C LEU A 169 8.08 -9.71 -2.90
N MET A 170 7.68 -10.46 -1.87
CA MET A 170 7.86 -10.07 -0.47
C MET A 170 9.33 -9.97 -0.10
N GLU A 171 10.16 -10.93 -0.51
CA GLU A 171 11.60 -10.87 -0.26
C GLU A 171 12.27 -9.73 -1.05
N GLU A 172 11.87 -9.51 -2.32
CA GLU A 172 12.33 -8.36 -3.12
C GLU A 172 12.03 -7.02 -2.42
N SER A 173 10.84 -6.89 -1.83
CA SER A 173 10.41 -5.67 -1.13
C SER A 173 11.17 -5.37 0.17
N ARG A 174 11.94 -6.33 0.71
CA ARG A 174 12.82 -6.12 1.88
C ARG A 174 14.17 -5.48 1.51
N GLY A 175 14.57 -5.53 0.25
CA GLY A 175 15.83 -4.92 -0.20
C GLY A 175 15.78 -3.40 -0.05
N GLU A 176 16.84 -2.78 0.49
CA GLU A 176 16.83 -1.35 0.89
C GLU A 176 16.37 -0.40 -0.23
N GLU A 177 16.91 -0.54 -1.45
CA GLU A 177 16.54 0.29 -2.60
C GLU A 177 15.13 -0.05 -3.13
N SER A 178 14.76 -1.33 -3.14
CA SER A 178 13.40 -1.78 -3.50
C SER A 178 12.35 -1.21 -2.52
N PHE A 179 12.67 -1.17 -1.23
CA PHE A 179 11.82 -0.61 -0.19
C PHE A 179 11.69 0.91 -0.33
N LYS A 180 12.79 1.63 -0.60
CA LYS A 180 12.74 3.06 -0.91
C LYS A 180 11.87 3.36 -2.13
N ASP A 181 11.94 2.53 -3.18
CA ASP A 181 11.10 2.68 -4.37
C ASP A 181 9.61 2.38 -4.06
N LEU A 182 9.32 1.24 -3.43
CA LEU A 182 7.98 0.87 -2.95
C LEU A 182 7.36 1.95 -2.05
N TYR A 183 8.15 2.53 -1.13
CA TYR A 183 7.72 3.59 -0.24
C TYR A 183 7.37 4.89 -0.99
N ARG A 184 8.13 5.25 -2.03
CA ARG A 184 7.85 6.40 -2.91
C ARG A 184 6.66 6.14 -3.83
N PHE A 185 6.53 4.91 -4.35
CA PHE A 185 5.37 4.44 -5.11
C PHE A 185 4.09 4.52 -4.28
N THR A 186 4.14 4.07 -3.02
CA THR A 186 2.97 4.04 -2.12
C THR A 186 2.32 5.42 -1.95
N PHE A 187 3.12 6.49 -1.90
CA PHE A 187 2.57 7.86 -1.91
C PHE A 187 1.82 8.19 -3.20
N GLN A 188 2.35 7.79 -4.35
CA GLN A 188 1.73 8.08 -5.64
C GLN A 188 0.46 7.25 -5.85
N PHE A 189 0.50 5.97 -5.50
CA PHE A 189 -0.64 5.05 -5.52
C PHE A 189 -1.78 5.54 -4.62
N GLY A 190 -1.44 6.04 -3.45
CA GLY A 190 -2.40 6.61 -2.49
C GLY A 190 -3.05 7.94 -2.89
N LEU A 191 -2.55 8.61 -3.93
CA LEU A 191 -2.92 9.97 -4.28
C LEU A 191 -4.04 9.99 -5.32
N ASP A 192 -5.11 10.74 -5.02
CA ASP A 192 -6.13 11.07 -6.02
C ASP A 192 -5.58 12.15 -6.98
N ALA A 193 -4.84 11.67 -7.97
CA ALA A 193 -4.20 12.51 -8.98
C ALA A 193 -5.21 13.07 -10.00
N ASP A 194 -6.33 12.37 -10.22
CA ASP A 194 -7.38 12.75 -11.17
C ASP A 194 -8.23 13.92 -10.63
N GLU A 195 -8.47 13.97 -9.31
CA GLU A 195 -8.98 15.19 -8.63
C GLU A 195 -7.92 16.31 -8.51
N GLY A 196 -6.69 16.09 -8.97
CA GLY A 196 -5.61 17.08 -8.93
C GLY A 196 -5.03 17.31 -7.53
N GLN A 197 -5.26 16.39 -6.58
CA GLN A 197 -4.73 16.50 -5.21
C GLN A 197 -3.19 16.39 -5.23
N ARG A 198 -2.53 17.16 -4.35
CA ARG A 198 -1.04 17.19 -4.23
C ARG A 198 -0.53 16.64 -2.90
N SER A 199 -1.42 16.17 -2.05
CA SER A 199 -1.17 15.66 -0.72
C SER A 199 -2.12 14.51 -0.44
N LEU A 200 -1.64 13.44 0.20
CA LEU A 200 -2.49 12.35 0.66
C LEU A 200 -3.47 12.85 1.72
N GLN A 201 -4.71 12.39 1.67
CA GLN A 201 -5.65 12.63 2.79
C GLN A 201 -5.13 11.97 4.06
N ARG A 202 -5.27 12.64 5.22
CA ARG A 202 -4.69 12.19 6.50
C ARG A 202 -5.00 10.73 6.85
N ALA A 203 -6.26 10.30 6.67
CA ALA A 203 -6.68 8.93 6.94
C ALA A 203 -6.03 7.90 5.99
N ILE A 204 -5.90 8.24 4.70
CA ILE A 204 -5.24 7.38 3.69
C ILE A 204 -3.75 7.27 4.00
N ALA A 205 -3.09 8.37 4.35
CA ALA A 205 -1.67 8.34 4.74
C ALA A 205 -1.42 7.46 5.97
N ILE A 206 -2.29 7.54 7.00
CA ILE A 206 -2.21 6.66 8.19
C ILE A 206 -2.32 5.19 7.80
N ALA A 207 -3.30 4.83 6.95
CA ALA A 207 -3.50 3.46 6.50
C ALA A 207 -2.31 2.95 5.68
N LEU A 208 -1.82 3.75 4.73
CA LEU A 208 -0.69 3.39 3.86
C LEU A 208 0.64 3.32 4.61
N TRP A 209 0.84 4.10 5.67
CA TRP A 209 2.02 3.98 6.53
C TRP A 209 2.01 2.68 7.33
N ARG A 210 0.87 2.29 7.93
CA ARG A 210 0.74 0.96 8.55
C ARG A 210 1.02 -0.15 7.53
N LEU A 211 0.48 0.00 6.32
CA LEU A 211 0.62 -0.99 5.27
C LEU A 211 2.07 -1.13 4.80
N VAL A 212 2.74 -0.05 4.43
CA VAL A 212 4.10 -0.11 3.85
C VAL A 212 5.14 -0.63 4.84
N PHE A 213 4.98 -0.36 6.14
CA PHE A 213 5.87 -0.83 7.21
C PHE A 213 5.45 -2.19 7.81
N THR A 214 4.64 -2.99 7.10
CA THR A 214 4.19 -4.33 7.56
C THR A 214 5.35 -5.32 7.78
N LEU A 215 6.42 -5.25 6.98
CA LEU A 215 7.53 -6.22 7.04
C LEU A 215 8.68 -5.83 7.98
N ASP A 216 8.77 -4.55 8.31
CA ASP A 216 9.73 -3.94 9.25
C ASP A 216 9.09 -2.66 9.79
N THR A 217 8.76 -2.67 11.08
CA THR A 217 7.95 -1.62 11.72
C THR A 217 8.84 -0.72 12.59
N PRO A 218 9.08 0.54 12.18
CA PRO A 218 9.96 1.42 12.95
C PRO A 218 9.43 1.70 14.36
N PRO A 219 10.29 1.81 15.39
CA PRO A 219 9.86 2.03 16.78
C PRO A 219 9.03 3.30 17.01
N VAL A 220 9.07 4.26 16.09
CA VAL A 220 8.34 5.53 16.15
C VAL A 220 6.96 5.48 15.47
N LEU A 221 6.68 4.45 14.67
CA LEU A 221 5.54 4.42 13.75
C LEU A 221 4.19 4.61 14.44
N GLU A 222 3.82 3.73 15.38
CA GLU A 222 2.47 3.83 15.99
C GLU A 222 2.26 5.17 16.71
N ARG A 223 3.30 5.75 17.31
CA ARG A 223 3.21 7.05 17.97
C ARG A 223 2.98 8.20 16.99
N TRP A 224 3.63 8.14 15.82
CA TRP A 224 3.36 9.04 14.70
C TRP A 224 1.93 8.92 14.18
N LEU A 225 1.41 7.69 14.12
CA LEU A 225 0.05 7.42 13.66
C LEU A 225 -1.01 7.83 14.70
N ASP A 226 -0.73 7.71 15.99
CA ASP A 226 -1.55 8.23 17.09
C ASP A 226 -1.66 9.76 16.99
N PHE A 227 -0.52 10.45 16.88
CA PHE A 227 -0.43 11.90 16.69
C PHE A 227 -1.26 12.37 15.49
N LEU A 228 -1.10 11.71 14.34
CA LEU A 228 -1.89 12.02 13.15
C LEU A 228 -3.37 11.65 13.30
N SER A 229 -3.73 10.70 14.17
CA SER A 229 -5.13 10.34 14.43
C SER A 229 -5.81 11.42 15.29
N GLU A 230 -5.18 11.81 16.41
CA GLU A 230 -5.63 12.91 17.28
C GLU A 230 -5.67 14.27 16.56
N ASN A 231 -4.69 14.51 15.68
CA ASN A 231 -4.60 15.69 14.82
C ASN A 231 -4.57 17.04 15.56
N PRO A 232 -3.70 17.22 16.58
CA PRO A 232 -3.64 18.48 17.36
C PRO A 232 -3.38 19.71 16.48
N CYS A 233 -2.65 19.54 15.38
CA CYS A 233 -2.28 20.60 14.44
C CYS A 233 -3.33 20.89 13.35
N GLY A 234 -4.47 20.18 13.32
CA GLY A 234 -5.52 20.40 12.32
C GLY A 234 -5.13 20.04 10.87
N VAL A 235 -4.16 19.14 10.68
CA VAL A 235 -3.64 18.73 9.37
C VAL A 235 -4.73 18.05 8.55
N ARG A 236 -4.87 18.49 7.29
CA ARG A 236 -5.84 17.93 6.33
C ARG A 236 -5.26 16.82 5.47
N GLY A 237 -3.95 16.87 5.21
CA GLY A 237 -3.25 15.87 4.41
C GLY A 237 -1.74 15.99 4.48
N ILE A 238 -1.06 14.95 3.99
CA ILE A 238 0.39 14.77 4.05
C ILE A 238 0.99 15.10 2.69
N SER A 239 1.98 16.00 2.67
CA SER A 239 2.70 16.37 1.44
C SER A 239 3.68 15.27 1.02
N ARG A 240 4.06 15.25 -0.27
CA ARG A 240 5.09 14.31 -0.78
C ARG A 240 6.43 14.45 -0.04
N ASP A 241 6.78 15.67 0.33
CA ASP A 241 8.00 15.97 1.07
C ASP A 241 7.95 15.36 2.48
N THR A 242 6.89 15.64 3.23
CA THR A 242 6.62 15.06 4.56
C THR A 242 6.63 13.54 4.53
N TRP A 243 6.00 12.93 3.52
CA TRP A 243 6.03 11.47 3.34
C TRP A 243 7.45 10.96 3.12
N ASN A 244 8.17 11.51 2.14
CA ASN A 244 9.54 11.07 1.82
C ASN A 244 10.49 11.25 3.02
N MET A 245 10.41 12.38 3.72
CA MET A 245 11.27 12.66 4.87
C MET A 245 10.95 11.80 6.09
N PHE A 246 9.73 11.28 6.22
CA PHE A 246 9.38 10.38 7.32
C PHE A 246 10.20 9.08 7.29
N LEU A 247 10.53 8.54 6.10
CA LEU A 247 11.43 7.38 6.01
C LEU A 247 12.81 7.69 6.58
N ASN A 248 13.40 8.83 6.20
CA ASN A 248 14.69 9.26 6.76
C ASN A 248 14.59 9.49 8.28
N PHE A 249 13.50 10.09 8.75
CA PHE A 249 13.23 10.30 10.17
C PHE A 249 13.18 8.96 10.94
N THR A 250 12.51 7.93 10.41
CA THR A 250 12.46 6.59 11.04
C THR A 250 13.81 5.88 11.14
N GLN A 251 14.78 6.26 10.29
CA GLN A 251 16.14 5.71 10.26
C GLN A 251 17.12 6.53 11.11
N SER A 252 16.93 7.84 11.18
CA SER A 252 17.82 8.77 11.89
C SER A 252 17.48 8.92 13.37
N ILE A 253 16.19 8.83 13.75
CA ILE A 253 15.74 9.17 15.10
C ILE A 253 15.58 7.91 15.96
N GLY A 254 16.17 7.97 17.17
CA GLY A 254 16.13 6.91 18.16
C GLY A 254 14.74 6.68 18.75
N PRO A 255 14.52 5.53 19.44
CA PRO A 255 13.20 5.15 19.95
C PRO A 255 12.65 6.11 21.01
N ASP A 256 13.51 6.87 21.68
CA ASP A 256 13.16 7.87 22.69
C ASP A 256 13.07 9.30 22.15
N LEU A 257 13.36 9.54 20.87
CA LEU A 257 13.46 10.87 20.23
C LEU A 257 14.59 11.76 20.79
N SER A 258 15.51 11.25 21.61
CA SER A 258 16.49 12.09 22.33
C SER A 258 17.52 12.76 21.43
N ASN A 259 17.69 12.28 20.20
CA ASN A 259 18.61 12.82 19.20
C ASN A 259 17.91 13.68 18.14
N TYR A 260 16.64 14.02 18.34
CA TYR A 260 15.95 15.01 17.50
C TYR A 260 16.46 16.43 17.79
N SER A 261 16.53 17.27 16.76
CA SER A 261 16.83 18.69 16.87
C SER A 261 15.91 19.51 15.98
N GLU A 262 15.31 20.56 16.54
CA GLU A 262 14.49 21.55 15.81
C GLU A 262 15.33 22.46 14.88
N ASP A 263 16.66 22.50 15.07
CA ASP A 263 17.59 23.22 14.20
C ASP A 263 17.86 22.48 12.87
N GLU A 264 17.46 21.21 12.75
CA GLU A 264 17.61 20.42 11.52
C GLU A 264 16.49 20.71 10.50
N ALA A 265 16.77 20.48 9.22
CA ALA A 265 15.85 20.82 8.11
C ALA A 265 14.69 19.81 7.93
N TRP A 266 14.02 19.45 9.03
CA TRP A 266 12.84 18.59 9.02
C TRP A 266 11.56 19.36 8.63
N PRO A 267 10.55 18.69 8.06
CA PRO A 267 9.21 19.26 7.94
C PRO A 267 8.64 19.61 9.32
N SER A 268 8.09 20.81 9.50
CA SER A 268 7.62 21.31 10.82
C SER A 268 6.50 20.52 11.49
N LEU A 269 5.91 19.57 10.77
CA LEU A 269 5.00 18.58 11.35
C LEU A 269 5.73 17.59 12.27
N PHE A 270 7.04 17.39 12.08
CA PHE A 270 7.87 16.55 12.94
C PHE A 270 8.19 17.24 14.27
N ASP A 271 8.47 18.55 14.28
CA ASP A 271 8.57 19.34 15.52
C ASP A 271 7.29 19.19 16.36
N SER A 272 6.14 19.39 15.71
CA SER A 272 4.82 19.27 16.33
C SER A 272 4.53 17.87 16.88
N PHE A 273 5.04 16.83 16.22
CA PHE A 273 4.95 15.44 16.69
C PHE A 273 5.84 15.19 17.91
N VAL A 274 7.09 15.67 17.89
CA VAL A 274 8.06 15.51 18.98
C VAL A 274 7.59 16.27 20.23
N GLU A 275 7.02 17.47 20.07
CA GLU A 275 6.38 18.22 21.16
C GLU A 275 5.20 17.45 21.76
N TRP A 276 4.26 16.97 20.92
CA TRP A 276 3.09 16.20 21.35
C TRP A 276 3.48 14.91 22.07
N GLU A 277 4.46 14.15 21.57
CA GLU A 277 4.92 12.90 22.18
C GLU A 277 5.64 13.16 23.52
N THR A 278 6.39 14.26 23.61
CA THR A 278 7.07 14.67 24.85
C THR A 278 6.05 15.02 25.94
N GLU A 279 5.01 15.77 25.58
CA GLU A 279 3.89 16.10 26.48
C GLU A 279 3.07 14.86 26.86
N ARG A 280 2.80 13.94 25.92
CA ARG A 280 2.13 12.65 26.19
C ARG A 280 2.90 11.83 27.23
N ARG A 281 4.21 11.62 27.04
CA ARG A 281 5.06 10.92 28.00
C ARG A 281 5.17 11.63 29.36
N ARG A 282 5.09 12.96 29.39
CA ARG A 282 5.07 13.73 30.64
C ARG A 282 3.79 13.45 31.43
N ARG A 283 2.65 13.40 30.74
CA ARG A 283 1.34 13.06 31.32
C ARG A 283 1.28 11.62 31.82
N GLU A 284 1.67 10.65 30.98
CA GLU A 284 1.69 9.23 31.35
C GLU A 284 2.53 8.94 32.60
N ARG A 285 3.70 9.59 32.73
CA ARG A 285 4.54 9.46 33.94
C ARG A 285 3.88 10.05 35.18
N ALA A 286 3.25 11.22 35.06
CA ALA A 286 2.52 11.82 36.18
C ALA A 286 1.33 10.96 36.63
N GLU A 287 0.57 10.40 35.68
CA GLU A 287 -0.54 9.48 35.96
C GLU A 287 -0.06 8.17 36.59
N GLN A 288 1.09 7.62 36.16
CA GLN A 288 1.70 6.42 36.76
C GLN A 288 2.21 6.69 38.19
N GLU A 289 2.83 7.84 38.44
CA GLU A 289 3.26 8.26 39.78
C GLU A 289 2.06 8.47 40.72
N GLU A 290 0.99 9.11 40.23
CA GLU A 290 -0.24 9.26 41.01
C GLU A 290 -0.93 7.92 41.28
N ARG A 291 -0.97 7.02 40.29
CA ARG A 291 -1.54 5.67 40.49
C ARG A 291 -0.74 4.88 41.52
N ARG A 292 0.60 4.94 41.47
CA ARG A 292 1.46 4.26 42.45
C ARG A 292 1.27 4.82 43.86
N ARG A 293 1.17 6.14 44.03
CA ARG A 293 0.86 6.75 45.34
C ARG A 293 -0.50 6.29 45.88
N ARG A 294 -1.54 6.21 45.04
CA ARG A 294 -2.86 5.71 45.44
C ARG A 294 -2.86 4.21 45.77
N GLU A 295 -2.00 3.42 45.13
CA GLU A 295 -1.76 2.00 45.45
C GLU A 295 -1.04 1.88 46.81
N GLU A 296 0.03 2.66 47.03
CA GLU A 296 0.78 2.76 48.30
C GLU A 296 -0.14 3.20 49.47
N GLU A 297 -0.94 4.27 49.30
CA GLU A 297 -1.92 4.76 50.29
C GLU A 297 -3.02 3.73 50.63
N GLN A 298 -3.44 2.91 49.66
CA GLN A 298 -4.44 1.85 49.89
C GLN A 298 -3.84 0.63 50.60
N GLU A 299 -2.58 0.31 50.34
CA GLU A 299 -1.87 -0.76 51.07
C GLU A 299 -1.61 -0.35 52.52
N GLU A 300 -1.18 0.89 52.78
CA GLU A 300 -0.99 1.45 54.12
C GLU A 300 -2.31 1.49 54.91
N ALA A 301 -3.38 2.03 54.32
CA ALA A 301 -4.71 2.04 54.97
C ALA A 301 -5.30 0.62 55.19
N GLY A 302 -4.95 -0.34 54.33
CA GLY A 302 -5.32 -1.75 54.49
C GLY A 302 -4.60 -2.43 55.66
N LEU A 303 -3.32 -2.09 55.87
CA LEU A 303 -2.52 -2.54 57.02
C LEU A 303 -3.03 -1.93 58.32
N GLU A 304 -3.30 -0.62 58.36
CA GLU A 304 -3.90 0.05 59.54
C GLU A 304 -5.24 -0.59 59.95
N HIS A 305 -6.09 -0.97 58.99
CA HIS A 305 -7.36 -1.64 59.28
C HIS A 305 -7.15 -3.05 59.88
N GLN A 306 -6.13 -3.77 59.41
CA GLN A 306 -5.81 -5.12 59.89
C GLN A 306 -5.11 -5.10 61.26
N GLU A 307 -4.31 -4.08 61.58
CA GLU A 307 -3.81 -3.83 62.93
C GLU A 307 -4.96 -3.46 63.89
N ALA A 308 -5.88 -2.58 63.46
CA ALA A 308 -7.06 -2.20 64.27
C ALA A 308 -8.02 -3.37 64.58
N GLU A 309 -8.14 -4.37 63.69
CA GLU A 309 -8.91 -5.59 63.95
C GLU A 309 -8.16 -6.63 64.81
N THR A 310 -6.84 -6.49 64.98
CA THR A 310 -6.02 -7.45 65.75
C THR A 310 -5.61 -6.98 67.15
N GLU A 311 -5.89 -5.73 67.53
CA GLU A 311 -5.82 -5.30 68.94
C GLU A 311 -6.87 -6.05 69.79
N PRO A 312 -6.45 -6.85 70.79
CA PRO A 312 -7.40 -7.51 71.68
C PRO A 312 -8.04 -6.46 72.60
N THR A 313 -9.36 -6.54 72.77
CA THR A 313 -10.10 -5.72 73.73
C THR A 313 -9.77 -6.13 75.17
N THR A 314 -8.62 -5.70 75.68
CA THR A 314 -8.28 -5.75 77.09
C THR A 314 -9.01 -4.66 77.86
N ASP A 315 -10.30 -4.88 78.13
CA ASP A 315 -10.99 -4.19 79.22
C ASP A 315 -11.87 -5.14 80.04
N CYS A 316 -11.89 -4.89 81.34
CA CYS A 316 -12.87 -5.34 82.32
C CYS A 316 -12.93 -6.84 82.71
N MET A 317 -11.84 -7.39 83.29
CA MET A 317 -11.91 -8.54 84.23
C MET A 317 -10.86 -8.51 85.36
N GLU A 318 -10.72 -7.42 86.15
CA GLU A 318 -10.02 -7.54 87.45
C GLU A 318 -10.44 -6.51 88.52
N ALA A 319 -11.63 -6.66 89.10
CA ALA A 319 -12.08 -5.85 90.25
C ALA A 319 -13.13 -6.55 91.15
N SER A 320 -12.95 -7.82 91.53
CA SER A 320 -13.86 -8.54 92.45
C SER A 320 -13.21 -9.73 93.16
N ALA A 321 -12.18 -9.49 93.99
CA ALA A 321 -11.52 -10.56 94.76
C ALA A 321 -10.89 -10.13 96.11
N TRP A 322 -11.51 -9.19 96.86
CA TRP A 322 -11.14 -8.93 98.26
C TRP A 322 -12.37 -8.77 99.15
N GLY A 323 -12.85 -9.89 99.69
CA GLY A 323 -13.93 -9.91 100.68
C GLY A 323 -14.26 -11.31 101.17
N GLY A 324 -13.87 -11.64 102.41
CA GLY A 324 -14.29 -12.87 103.06
C GLY A 324 -13.33 -13.45 104.11
N LEU A 325 -13.41 -12.90 105.34
CA LEU A 325 -13.13 -13.54 106.65
C LEU A 325 -11.75 -14.18 106.90
#